data_AF-A0A7V9PA40-F1
#
_entry.id   AF-A0A7V9PA40-F1
#
_cell.length_a   1.000
_cell.length_b   1.000
_cell.length_c   1.000
_cell.angle_alpha   90.00
_cell.angle_beta   90.00
_cell.angle_gamma   90.00
#
_symmetry.space_group_name_H-M   'P 1'
#
loop_
_entity.id
_entity.type
_entity.pdbx_description
1 polymer ?
#
loop_
_entity_poly.entity_id
_entity_poly.type
_entity_poly.pdbx_seq_one_letter_code
_entity_poly.pdbx_strand_id
1 'polypeptide(L)'
;MQFNFTKYELGYRKSGEIFQVNLSGSAANVRLMDSSNFQSYKSGRDHRYYGGLAEQSPVRLQIPNSGNWYVTVDMNGLRGTVRSSIDILPSALPPMQNAPLSTIPSLVQRDEAPVYEDDVDREFDVFISHASEDKDEVVRPLAHELQNAGLKVWYDEFELKIGDSLRRKIDKGLATSKFGVIVLSKDFLGKGWTNYELDGLVTRATTGDQILLPVWHNITKKEVVNYSPSLADKLARSTATHTVEEIAKEITEVIRR
;
A
#
# COMPACT_ATOMS: atom_id res chain seq x y z
N MET A 1 -31.72 -20.90 14.19
CA MET A 1 -30.48 -21.41 13.56
C MET A 1 -29.56 -20.21 13.37
N GLN A 2 -28.37 -20.21 13.95
CA GLN A 2 -27.44 -19.09 13.80
C GLN A 2 -26.76 -19.24 12.43
N PHE A 3 -27.08 -18.34 11.49
CA PHE A 3 -26.46 -18.36 10.16
C PHE A 3 -25.00 -17.99 10.28
N ASN A 4 -24.11 -18.87 9.82
CA ASN A 4 -22.68 -18.63 9.85
C ASN A 4 -22.27 -17.93 8.55
N PHE A 5 -21.79 -16.69 8.66
CA PHE A 5 -21.37 -15.87 7.53
C PHE A 5 -20.17 -15.01 7.92
N THR A 6 -19.32 -14.71 6.95
CA THR A 6 -18.28 -13.70 7.09
C THR A 6 -18.87 -12.33 6.75
N LYS A 7 -18.68 -11.34 7.62
CA LYS A 7 -19.13 -9.95 7.43
C LYS A 7 -17.94 -9.07 7.06
N TYR A 8 -18.13 -8.24 6.05
CA TYR A 8 -17.28 -7.08 5.77
C TYR A 8 -18.09 -5.81 5.86
N GLU A 9 -17.54 -4.83 6.56
CA GLU A 9 -18.12 -3.48 6.65
C GLU A 9 -17.35 -2.58 5.70
N LEU A 10 -18.00 -2.15 4.63
CA LEU A 10 -17.38 -1.24 3.68
C LEU A 10 -17.41 0.19 4.19
N GLY A 11 -18.25 0.50 5.17
CA GLY A 11 -18.53 1.88 5.60
C GLY A 11 -19.29 2.65 4.52
N TYR A 12 -19.19 3.98 4.56
CA TYR A 12 -19.83 4.83 3.56
C TYR A 12 -19.14 4.70 2.20
N ARG A 13 -19.92 4.46 1.14
CA ARG A 13 -19.45 4.34 -0.24
C ARG A 13 -20.29 5.17 -1.17
N LYS A 14 -19.66 5.71 -2.22
CA LYS A 14 -20.37 6.46 -3.26
C LYS A 14 -20.99 5.51 -4.29
N SER A 15 -22.14 5.90 -4.81
CA SER A 15 -22.76 5.25 -5.96
C SER A 15 -21.77 5.13 -7.12
N GLY A 16 -21.71 3.95 -7.74
CA GLY A 16 -20.81 3.67 -8.86
C GLY A 16 -19.41 3.19 -8.46
N GLU A 17 -19.02 3.25 -7.19
CA GLU A 17 -17.80 2.59 -6.73
C GLU A 17 -17.90 1.07 -6.98
N ILE A 18 -16.82 0.46 -7.46
CA ILE A 18 -16.75 -0.97 -7.68
C ILE A 18 -15.83 -1.56 -6.62
N PHE A 19 -16.28 -2.63 -5.98
CA PHE A 19 -15.42 -3.45 -5.15
C PHE A 19 -15.40 -4.86 -5.71
N GLN A 20 -14.33 -5.58 -5.38
CA GLN A 20 -14.19 -6.99 -5.71
C GLN A 20 -14.13 -7.82 -4.44
N VAL A 21 -14.80 -8.96 -4.49
CA VAL A 21 -14.73 -10.00 -3.45
C VAL A 21 -13.91 -11.14 -4.01
N ASN A 22 -12.74 -11.38 -3.40
CA ASN A 22 -11.92 -12.53 -3.75
C ASN A 22 -12.38 -13.72 -2.93
N LEU A 23 -12.62 -14.85 -3.59
CA LEU A 23 -12.99 -16.11 -2.96
C LEU A 23 -11.93 -17.18 -3.24
N SER A 24 -11.69 -18.03 -2.25
CA SER A 24 -10.89 -19.24 -2.41
C SER A 24 -11.58 -20.42 -1.73
N GLY A 25 -11.60 -21.57 -2.41
CA GLY A 25 -12.34 -22.75 -1.99
C GLY A 25 -13.62 -22.97 -2.81
N SER A 26 -14.70 -23.34 -2.14
CA SER A 26 -15.99 -23.62 -2.78
C SER A 26 -16.74 -22.35 -3.21
N ALA A 27 -17.72 -22.51 -4.11
CA ALA A 27 -18.68 -21.46 -4.43
C ALA A 27 -19.42 -20.99 -3.17
N ALA A 28 -19.76 -19.70 -3.11
CA ALA A 28 -20.37 -19.10 -1.94
C ALA A 28 -21.39 -18.03 -2.34
N ASN A 29 -22.36 -17.76 -1.47
CA ASN A 29 -23.24 -16.62 -1.65
C ASN A 29 -22.48 -15.34 -1.29
N VAL A 30 -22.47 -14.36 -2.19
CA VAL A 30 -21.94 -13.01 -1.95
C VAL A 30 -23.10 -12.04 -2.01
N ARG A 31 -23.39 -11.36 -0.90
CA ARG A 31 -24.52 -10.42 -0.79
C ARG A 31 -24.03 -9.06 -0.32
N LEU A 32 -24.31 -8.04 -1.11
CA LEU A 32 -24.14 -6.63 -0.79
C LEU A 32 -25.47 -6.05 -0.31
N MET A 33 -25.45 -5.41 0.85
CA MET A 33 -26.64 -4.89 1.53
C MET A 33 -26.36 -3.53 2.16
N ASP A 34 -27.38 -2.67 2.19
CA ASP A 34 -27.35 -1.48 3.02
C ASP A 34 -27.52 -1.83 4.50
N SER A 35 -27.46 -0.82 5.38
CA SER A 35 -27.58 -1.02 6.82
C SER A 35 -28.89 -1.70 7.23
N SER A 36 -30.03 -1.29 6.67
CA SER A 36 -31.35 -1.82 7.02
C SER A 36 -31.50 -3.27 6.59
N ASN A 37 -31.11 -3.59 5.36
CA ASN A 37 -31.16 -4.93 4.80
C ASN A 37 -30.18 -5.87 5.51
N PHE A 38 -28.99 -5.39 5.89
CA PHE A 38 -28.04 -6.19 6.66
C PHE A 38 -28.58 -6.55 8.05
N GLN A 39 -29.25 -5.62 8.74
CA GLN A 39 -29.90 -5.93 10.03
C GLN A 39 -31.04 -6.93 9.85
N SER A 40 -31.87 -6.77 8.82
CA SER A 40 -32.91 -7.75 8.47
C SER A 40 -32.31 -9.13 8.19
N TYR A 41 -31.27 -9.22 7.36
CA TYR A 41 -30.52 -10.45 7.07
C TYR A 41 -30.00 -11.11 8.35
N LYS A 42 -29.31 -10.36 9.23
CA LYS A 42 -28.79 -10.86 10.50
C LYS A 42 -29.88 -11.42 11.41
N SER A 43 -31.07 -10.83 11.36
CA SER A 43 -32.24 -11.28 12.11
C SER A 43 -33.06 -12.38 11.43
N GLY A 44 -32.66 -12.84 10.23
CA GLY A 44 -33.40 -13.84 9.45
C GLY A 44 -34.73 -13.34 8.88
N ARG A 45 -34.89 -12.01 8.75
CA ARG A 45 -36.06 -11.36 8.14
C ARG A 45 -35.84 -11.15 6.64
N ASP A 46 -36.93 -10.93 5.92
CA ASP A 46 -36.89 -10.56 4.51
C ASP A 46 -36.06 -9.30 4.29
N HIS A 47 -35.24 -9.33 3.25
CA HIS A 47 -34.30 -8.28 2.90
C HIS A 47 -33.96 -8.37 1.42
N ARG A 48 -33.43 -7.28 0.88
CA ARG A 48 -32.91 -7.19 -0.48
C ARG A 48 -31.39 -7.11 -0.46
N TYR A 49 -30.77 -7.64 -1.49
CA TYR A 49 -29.32 -7.60 -1.66
C TYR A 49 -28.96 -7.52 -3.13
N TYR A 50 -27.71 -7.15 -3.40
CA TYR A 50 -27.06 -7.23 -4.71
C TYR A 50 -26.01 -8.34 -4.67
N GLY A 51 -25.84 -9.06 -5.78
CA GLY A 51 -24.99 -10.26 -5.84
C GLY A 51 -25.81 -11.55 -5.86
N GLY A 52 -25.18 -12.67 -5.48
CA GLY A 52 -25.77 -14.00 -5.62
C GLY A 52 -24.74 -15.10 -5.38
N LEU A 53 -25.01 -16.30 -5.92
CA LEU A 53 -24.06 -17.40 -5.89
C LEU A 53 -22.84 -17.06 -6.75
N ALA A 54 -21.68 -17.02 -6.12
CA ALA A 54 -20.40 -16.79 -6.77
C ALA A 54 -19.69 -18.11 -7.01
N GLU A 55 -19.64 -18.53 -8.27
CA GLU A 55 -18.92 -19.73 -8.72
C GLU A 55 -17.50 -19.43 -9.20
N GLN A 56 -17.20 -18.14 -9.44
CA GLN A 56 -15.91 -17.66 -9.93
C GLN A 56 -15.41 -16.48 -9.09
N SER A 57 -14.09 -16.34 -9.01
CA SER A 57 -13.41 -15.27 -8.29
C SER A 57 -12.46 -14.51 -9.23
N PRO A 58 -12.36 -13.18 -9.14
CA PRO A 58 -13.07 -12.30 -8.19
C PRO A 58 -14.50 -11.95 -8.62
N VAL A 59 -15.38 -11.73 -7.64
CA VAL A 59 -16.74 -11.22 -7.88
C VAL A 59 -16.71 -9.70 -7.81
N ARG A 60 -17.03 -9.02 -8.90
CA ARG A 60 -17.12 -7.55 -8.93
C ARG A 60 -18.55 -7.10 -8.72
N LEU A 61 -18.75 -6.19 -7.77
CA LEU A 61 -20.04 -5.61 -7.46
C LEU A 61 -19.92 -4.09 -7.43
N GLN A 62 -20.92 -3.43 -7.97
CA GLN A 62 -21.01 -1.97 -7.98
C GLN A 62 -21.93 -1.50 -6.86
N ILE A 63 -21.54 -0.43 -6.18
CA ILE A 63 -22.37 0.26 -5.20
C ILE A 63 -23.54 0.92 -5.94
N PRO A 64 -24.79 0.53 -5.66
CA PRO A 64 -25.96 0.95 -6.46
C PRO A 64 -26.43 2.37 -6.10
N ASN A 65 -26.21 2.80 -4.86
CA ASN A 65 -26.48 4.16 -4.39
C ASN A 65 -25.54 4.50 -3.22
N SER A 66 -25.30 5.78 -2.99
CA SER A 66 -24.38 6.23 -1.94
C SER A 66 -24.95 5.94 -0.55
N GLY A 67 -24.17 5.33 0.33
CA GLY A 67 -24.62 4.96 1.67
C GLY A 67 -23.65 4.04 2.41
N ASN A 68 -24.05 3.56 3.58
CA ASN A 68 -23.29 2.58 4.35
C ASN A 68 -23.62 1.16 3.88
N TRP A 69 -22.58 0.43 3.44
CA TRP A 69 -22.72 -0.88 2.81
C TRP A 69 -21.99 -1.99 3.56
N TYR A 70 -22.59 -3.17 3.49
CA TYR A 70 -22.12 -4.40 4.10
C TYR A 70 -22.08 -5.50 3.06
N VAL A 71 -21.04 -6.33 3.12
CA VAL A 71 -20.94 -7.54 2.31
C VAL A 71 -20.93 -8.75 3.22
N THR A 72 -21.74 -9.74 2.89
CA THR A 72 -21.71 -11.05 3.56
C THR A 72 -21.32 -12.14 2.59
N VAL A 73 -20.47 -13.05 3.06
CA VAL A 73 -20.10 -14.27 2.35
C VAL A 73 -20.52 -15.48 3.19
N ASP A 74 -21.34 -16.36 2.63
CA ASP A 74 -21.86 -17.54 3.34
C ASP A 74 -22.05 -18.75 2.44
N MET A 75 -22.11 -19.91 3.09
CA MET A 75 -22.30 -21.23 2.47
C MET A 75 -23.76 -21.71 2.60
N ASN A 76 -24.73 -20.82 2.84
CA ASN A 76 -26.10 -21.26 3.09
C ASN A 76 -26.66 -21.99 1.86
N GLY A 77 -27.11 -23.24 2.05
CA GLY A 77 -27.57 -24.13 0.96
C GLY A 77 -26.45 -24.78 0.14
N LEU A 78 -25.17 -24.56 0.50
CA LEU A 78 -23.99 -25.06 -0.21
C LEU A 78 -23.16 -25.99 0.69
N ARG A 79 -22.29 -26.79 0.07
CA ARG A 79 -21.34 -27.67 0.78
C ARG A 79 -19.91 -27.17 0.61
N GLY A 80 -19.07 -27.38 1.62
CA GLY A 80 -17.65 -27.05 1.60
C GLY A 80 -17.31 -25.81 2.44
N THR A 81 -16.18 -25.21 2.15
CA THR A 81 -15.64 -24.06 2.88
C THR A 81 -15.13 -23.01 1.92
N VAL A 82 -15.28 -21.74 2.29
CA VAL A 82 -14.80 -20.61 1.51
C VAL A 82 -14.01 -19.65 2.42
N ARG A 83 -12.89 -19.15 1.92
CA ARG A 83 -12.20 -17.97 2.48
C ARG A 83 -12.45 -16.79 1.55
N SER A 84 -12.56 -15.60 2.12
CA SER A 84 -12.84 -14.38 1.37
C SER A 84 -11.96 -13.21 1.77
N SER A 85 -11.84 -12.22 0.88
CA SER A 85 -11.33 -10.88 1.16
C SER A 85 -12.02 -9.86 0.25
N ILE A 86 -11.88 -8.56 0.54
CA ILE A 86 -12.47 -7.48 -0.27
C ILE A 86 -11.41 -6.45 -0.62
N ASP A 87 -11.35 -6.08 -1.90
CA ASP A 87 -10.62 -4.91 -2.38
C ASP A 87 -11.57 -3.90 -3.01
N ILE A 88 -11.28 -2.62 -2.84
CA ILE A 88 -12.05 -1.53 -3.45
C ILE A 88 -11.28 -1.06 -4.67
N LEU A 89 -11.93 -1.11 -5.84
CA LEU A 89 -11.31 -0.66 -7.07
C LEU A 89 -11.46 0.85 -7.20
N PRO A 90 -10.39 1.58 -7.60
CA PRO A 90 -10.52 2.99 -7.94
C PRO A 90 -11.59 3.14 -9.02
N SER A 91 -12.56 4.04 -8.81
CA SER A 91 -13.53 4.40 -9.85
C SER A 91 -12.82 5.04 -11.04
N ALA A 92 -13.52 5.17 -12.18
CA ALA A 92 -13.02 5.91 -13.33
C ALA A 92 -12.35 7.23 -12.89
N LEU A 93 -11.15 7.49 -13.43
CA LEU A 93 -10.41 8.71 -13.13
C LEU A 93 -11.35 9.91 -13.35
N PRO A 94 -11.48 10.83 -12.38
CA PRO A 94 -12.36 11.97 -12.55
C PRO A 94 -11.92 12.73 -13.81
N PRO A 95 -12.87 13.24 -14.63
CA PRO A 95 -12.51 14.14 -15.71
C PRO A 95 -11.71 15.30 -15.11
N MET A 96 -10.59 15.64 -15.73
CA MET A 96 -9.71 16.71 -15.26
C MET A 96 -10.53 17.99 -15.00
N GLN A 97 -10.63 18.39 -13.74
CA GLN A 97 -11.23 19.64 -13.32
C GLN A 97 -10.14 20.50 -12.68
N ASN A 98 -9.90 21.69 -13.24
CA ASN A 98 -9.12 22.74 -12.59
C ASN A 98 -9.98 23.36 -11.49
N ALA A 99 -10.21 22.63 -10.40
CA ALA A 99 -10.85 23.16 -9.20
C ALA A 99 -9.74 23.72 -8.27
N PRO A 100 -9.92 24.91 -7.68
CA PRO A 100 -9.02 25.38 -6.64
C PRO A 100 -8.99 24.37 -5.48
N LEU A 101 -7.81 24.11 -4.94
CA LEU A 101 -7.57 23.08 -3.91
C LEU A 101 -8.50 23.21 -2.70
N SER A 102 -8.99 24.41 -2.40
CA SER A 102 -9.95 24.69 -1.32
C SER A 102 -11.30 23.97 -1.44
N THR A 103 -11.66 23.41 -2.60
CA THR A 103 -13.01 22.89 -2.87
C THR A 103 -13.18 21.38 -2.64
N ILE A 104 -12.11 20.64 -2.31
CA ILE A 104 -12.16 19.18 -2.12
C ILE A 104 -12.48 18.85 -0.65
N PRO A 105 -13.60 18.17 -0.31
CA PRO A 105 -14.01 17.92 1.07
C PRO A 105 -13.06 17.05 1.91
N SER A 106 -12.21 16.23 1.27
CA SER A 106 -11.14 15.49 1.95
C SER A 106 -10.03 16.41 2.49
N LEU A 107 -9.99 17.67 2.05
CA LEU A 107 -9.14 18.73 2.62
C LEU A 107 -9.86 19.52 3.72
N VAL A 108 -11.11 19.15 4.08
CA VAL A 108 -11.95 19.86 5.06
C VAL A 108 -12.20 19.03 6.34
N GLN A 109 -11.65 17.82 6.46
CA GLN A 109 -11.41 17.25 7.80
C GLN A 109 -10.21 17.97 8.43
N ARG A 110 -10.50 19.09 9.10
CA ARG A 110 -9.89 19.38 10.40
C ARG A 110 -10.56 18.38 11.35
N ASP A 111 -9.88 17.37 11.88
CA ASP A 111 -8.61 17.44 12.59
C ASP A 111 -7.44 16.73 11.88
N GLU A 112 -6.39 17.54 11.66
CA GLU A 112 -4.99 17.21 11.39
C GLU A 112 -4.68 16.27 10.20
N ALA A 113 -4.80 16.82 8.99
CA ALA A 113 -3.69 16.62 8.05
C ALA A 113 -2.41 17.12 8.75
N PRO A 114 -1.30 16.36 8.79
CA PRO A 114 -0.06 16.92 9.31
C PRO A 114 0.23 18.12 8.44
N VAL A 115 0.17 19.29 9.07
CA VAL A 115 0.81 20.47 8.52
C VAL A 115 2.26 20.05 8.43
N TYR A 116 2.76 19.76 7.23
CA TYR A 116 4.19 19.79 7.00
C TYR A 116 4.54 21.28 7.02
N GLU A 117 4.55 21.84 8.23
CA GLU A 117 5.28 23.06 8.52
C GLU A 117 6.69 22.78 8.01
N ASP A 118 7.20 23.69 7.17
CA ASP A 118 8.52 23.65 6.56
C ASP A 118 9.70 23.64 7.57
N ASP A 119 9.45 23.28 8.83
CA ASP A 119 10.49 23.10 9.84
C ASP A 119 10.05 22.22 11.02
N VAL A 120 9.33 21.11 10.79
CA VAL A 120 9.33 20.03 11.79
C VAL A 120 10.76 19.49 11.80
N ASP A 121 11.50 19.70 12.89
CA ASP A 121 12.85 19.20 13.14
C ASP A 121 12.82 17.66 13.11
N ARG A 122 12.76 17.09 11.89
CA ARG A 122 12.76 15.65 11.67
C ARG A 122 14.07 15.14 12.22
N GLU A 123 13.99 14.11 13.05
CA GLU A 123 15.13 13.60 13.79
C GLU A 123 16.27 13.17 12.86
N PHE A 124 15.93 12.70 11.65
CA PHE A 124 16.87 12.25 10.64
C PHE A 124 16.68 12.96 9.30
N ASP A 125 17.77 13.11 8.55
CA ASP A 125 17.72 13.58 7.17
C ASP A 125 17.26 12.43 6.27
N VAL A 126 17.75 11.22 6.52
CA VAL A 126 17.48 10.05 5.68
C VAL A 126 17.33 8.78 6.52
N PHE A 127 16.33 7.96 6.18
CA PHE A 127 16.26 6.59 6.65
C PHE A 127 16.61 5.59 5.53
N ILE A 128 17.11 4.40 5.90
CA ILE A 128 17.42 3.34 4.93
C ILE A 128 16.59 2.09 5.24
N SER A 129 15.59 1.82 4.39
CA SER A 129 14.80 0.59 4.43
C SER A 129 15.52 -0.51 3.65
N HIS A 130 15.70 -1.67 4.29
CA HIS A 130 16.50 -2.76 3.74
C HIS A 130 16.07 -4.13 4.28
N ALA A 131 16.47 -5.21 3.59
CA ALA A 131 16.41 -6.54 4.18
C ALA A 131 17.54 -6.71 5.18
N SER A 132 17.29 -7.41 6.29
CA SER A 132 18.32 -7.75 7.31
C SER A 132 19.62 -8.33 6.72
N GLU A 133 19.50 -9.06 5.63
CA GLU A 133 20.57 -9.73 4.89
C GLU A 133 21.49 -8.73 4.18
N ASP A 134 20.98 -7.58 3.75
CA ASP A 134 21.72 -6.53 3.03
C ASP A 134 22.54 -5.62 3.98
N LYS A 135 22.36 -5.79 5.29
CA LYS A 135 22.80 -4.84 6.31
C LYS A 135 24.29 -4.59 6.29
N ASP A 136 25.08 -5.66 6.29
CA ASP A 136 26.53 -5.60 6.38
C ASP A 136 27.18 -5.29 5.03
N GLU A 137 26.60 -5.80 3.94
CA GLU A 137 27.17 -5.70 2.60
C GLU A 137 27.02 -4.30 1.99
N VAL A 138 25.84 -3.67 2.12
CA VAL A 138 25.55 -2.41 1.43
C VAL A 138 25.00 -1.32 2.34
N VAL A 139 24.16 -1.65 3.32
CA VAL A 139 23.44 -0.64 4.10
C VAL A 139 24.35 0.08 5.07
N ARG A 140 25.14 -0.65 5.86
CA ARG A 140 26.09 -0.04 6.81
C ARG A 140 27.16 0.80 6.08
N PRO A 141 27.81 0.31 5.01
CA PRO A 141 28.70 1.15 4.20
C PRO A 141 28.01 2.41 3.67
N LEU A 142 26.81 2.29 3.11
CA LEU A 142 26.06 3.44 2.59
C LEU A 142 25.71 4.44 3.70
N ALA A 143 25.27 3.96 4.86
CA ALA A 143 24.95 4.79 6.00
C ALA A 143 26.19 5.56 6.49
N HIS A 144 27.35 4.91 6.57
CA HIS A 144 28.59 5.56 6.96
C HIS A 144 28.99 6.67 5.97
N GLU A 145 28.89 6.44 4.66
CA GLU A 145 29.20 7.47 3.67
C GLU A 145 28.25 8.68 3.75
N LEU A 146 26.95 8.43 3.94
CA LEU A 146 25.95 9.49 4.13
C LEU A 146 26.20 10.27 5.44
N GLN A 147 26.61 9.58 6.52
CA GLN A 147 26.99 10.22 7.79
C GLN A 147 28.28 11.03 7.66
N ASN A 148 29.28 10.53 6.93
CA ASN A 148 30.51 11.27 6.62
C ASN A 148 30.22 12.54 5.82
N ALA A 149 29.18 12.51 4.99
CA ALA A 149 28.63 13.68 4.31
C ALA A 149 27.79 14.60 5.23
N GLY A 150 27.73 14.33 6.54
CA GLY A 150 27.08 15.17 7.55
C GLY A 150 25.56 15.01 7.66
N LEU A 151 24.99 13.94 7.09
CA LEU A 151 23.56 13.64 7.21
C LEU A 151 23.27 12.83 8.48
N LYS A 152 22.14 13.11 9.15
CA LYS A 152 21.60 12.26 10.20
C LYS A 152 20.90 11.05 9.56
N VAL A 153 21.49 9.87 9.72
CA VAL A 153 21.02 8.62 9.09
C VAL A 153 20.52 7.64 10.12
N TRP A 154 19.38 6.99 9.85
CA TRP A 154 18.86 5.88 10.67
C TRP A 154 18.47 4.68 9.80
N TYR A 155 18.91 3.47 10.15
CA TYR A 155 18.64 2.26 9.34
C TYR A 155 18.23 1.03 10.16
N ASP A 156 18.72 0.84 11.39
CA ASP A 156 18.47 -0.39 12.16
C ASP A 156 16.97 -0.68 12.42
N GLU A 157 16.17 0.33 12.72
CA GLU A 157 14.73 0.13 12.97
C GLU A 157 13.92 -0.15 11.70
N PHE A 158 14.48 0.20 10.54
CA PHE A 158 13.91 0.00 9.21
C PHE A 158 14.40 -1.28 8.54
N GLU A 159 15.05 -2.16 9.31
CA GLU A 159 15.24 -3.55 8.95
C GLU A 159 13.87 -4.23 8.75
N LEU A 160 13.72 -4.92 7.61
CA LEU A 160 12.51 -5.63 7.23
C LEU A 160 12.65 -7.14 7.44
N LYS A 161 11.62 -7.74 8.03
CA LYS A 161 11.51 -9.18 8.27
C LYS A 161 10.30 -9.76 7.54
N ILE A 162 10.32 -11.07 7.34
CA ILE A 162 9.21 -11.78 6.70
C ILE A 162 7.93 -11.56 7.52
N GLY A 163 6.85 -11.14 6.84
CA GLY A 163 5.56 -10.86 7.46
C GLY A 163 5.39 -9.43 7.99
N ASP A 164 6.42 -8.58 7.90
CA ASP A 164 6.25 -7.14 8.13
C ASP A 164 5.32 -6.54 7.06
N SER A 165 4.80 -5.33 7.31
CA SER A 165 4.16 -4.54 6.25
C SER A 165 5.14 -3.46 5.79
N LEU A 166 5.55 -3.56 4.52
CA LEU A 166 6.44 -2.61 3.88
C LEU A 166 5.87 -1.19 3.97
N ARG A 167 4.59 -1.03 3.65
CA ARG A 167 3.90 0.27 3.70
C ARG A 167 4.02 0.92 5.08
N ARG A 168 3.73 0.18 6.15
CA ARG A 168 3.76 0.72 7.52
C ARG A 168 5.18 1.14 7.94
N LYS A 169 6.19 0.36 7.55
CA LYS A 169 7.60 0.67 7.83
C LYS A 169 8.06 1.93 7.11
N ILE A 170 7.66 2.10 5.84
CA ILE A 170 7.93 3.31 5.06
C ILE A 170 7.19 4.52 5.66
N ASP A 171 5.91 4.37 6.02
CA ASP A 171 5.14 5.45 6.66
C ASP A 171 5.81 5.92 7.96
N LYS A 172 6.35 4.99 8.75
CA LYS A 172 7.13 5.32 9.95
C LYS A 172 8.41 6.10 9.62
N GLY A 173 9.17 5.67 8.62
CA GLY A 173 10.41 6.34 8.23
C GLY A 173 10.19 7.75 7.72
N LEU A 174 9.14 7.95 6.92
CA LEU A 174 8.77 9.27 6.41
C LEU A 174 8.24 10.22 7.50
N ALA A 175 7.70 9.68 8.60
CA ALA A 175 7.30 10.49 9.74
C ALA A 175 8.51 11.05 10.52
N THR A 176 9.63 10.32 10.55
CA THR A 176 10.83 10.69 11.32
C THR A 176 11.95 11.28 10.47
N SER A 177 11.82 11.24 9.14
CA SER A 177 12.92 11.57 8.24
C SER A 177 12.48 12.38 7.02
N LYS A 178 13.39 13.17 6.46
CA LYS A 178 13.13 13.98 5.26
C LYS A 178 13.03 13.13 3.99
N PHE A 179 13.97 12.20 3.85
CA PHE A 179 14.09 11.31 2.69
C PHE A 179 14.13 9.85 3.12
N GLY A 180 13.80 8.94 2.21
CA GLY A 180 13.94 7.50 2.42
C GLY A 180 14.70 6.83 1.30
N VAL A 181 15.73 6.06 1.64
CA VAL A 181 16.42 5.16 0.70
C VAL A 181 15.84 3.77 0.85
N ILE A 182 15.54 3.10 -0.27
CA ILE A 182 15.05 1.72 -0.26
C ILE A 182 16.04 0.85 -1.03
N VAL A 183 16.65 -0.11 -0.33
CA VAL A 183 17.54 -1.09 -0.94
C VAL A 183 16.72 -2.24 -1.51
N LEU A 184 16.65 -2.30 -2.84
CA LEU A 184 15.98 -3.34 -3.60
C LEU A 184 16.99 -4.42 -3.97
N SER A 185 17.01 -5.47 -3.17
CA SER A 185 17.81 -6.68 -3.37
C SER A 185 16.93 -7.91 -3.64
N LYS A 186 17.57 -9.06 -3.92
CA LYS A 186 16.86 -10.33 -4.01
C LYS A 186 16.24 -10.72 -2.67
N ASP A 187 16.95 -10.52 -1.57
CA ASP A 187 16.45 -10.79 -0.22
C ASP A 187 15.31 -9.85 0.16
N PHE A 188 15.40 -8.58 -0.22
CA PHE A 188 14.29 -7.63 -0.05
C PHE A 188 13.04 -8.12 -0.78
N LEU A 189 13.12 -8.40 -2.08
CA LEU A 189 11.93 -8.80 -2.86
C LEU A 189 11.44 -10.21 -2.49
N GLY A 190 12.31 -11.06 -1.96
CA GLY A 190 12.00 -12.41 -1.48
C GLY A 190 11.16 -12.47 -0.20
N LYS A 191 10.99 -11.36 0.54
CA LYS A 191 10.20 -11.33 1.79
C LYS A 191 8.68 -11.46 1.60
N GLY A 192 8.21 -11.64 0.36
CA GLY A 192 6.83 -11.99 0.05
C GLY A 192 5.87 -10.81 0.03
N TRP A 193 6.36 -9.62 -0.34
CA TRP A 193 5.53 -8.44 -0.50
C TRP A 193 4.41 -8.66 -1.50
N THR A 194 3.24 -8.11 -1.21
CA THR A 194 2.16 -8.09 -2.20
C THR A 194 2.52 -7.12 -3.34
N ASN A 195 2.07 -7.41 -4.56
CA ASN A 195 2.24 -6.50 -5.69
C ASN A 195 1.70 -5.10 -5.38
N TYR A 196 0.61 -5.03 -4.60
CA TYR A 196 0.04 -3.77 -4.13
C TYR A 196 1.00 -2.95 -3.23
N GLU A 197 1.74 -3.60 -2.34
CA GLU A 197 2.74 -2.91 -1.51
C GLU A 197 3.94 -2.42 -2.33
N LEU A 198 4.40 -3.23 -3.30
CA LEU A 198 5.49 -2.84 -4.21
C LEU A 198 5.08 -1.68 -5.14
N ASP A 199 3.91 -1.75 -5.75
CA ASP A 199 3.37 -0.68 -6.59
C ASP A 199 3.07 0.59 -5.77
N GLY A 200 2.73 0.42 -4.49
CA GLY A 200 2.57 1.52 -3.53
C GLY A 200 3.85 2.32 -3.30
N LEU A 201 5.04 1.71 -3.42
CA LEU A 201 6.32 2.43 -3.38
C LEU A 201 6.46 3.40 -4.56
N VAL A 202 6.04 2.97 -5.75
CA VAL A 202 6.21 3.71 -7.01
C VAL A 202 5.38 4.99 -7.02
N THR A 203 4.17 4.93 -6.46
CA THR A 203 3.27 6.09 -6.36
C THR A 203 3.87 7.16 -5.43
N ARG A 204 4.47 6.73 -4.32
CA ARG A 204 5.09 7.62 -3.33
C ARG A 204 6.41 8.23 -3.81
N ALA A 205 7.13 7.56 -4.69
CA ALA A 205 8.29 8.13 -5.38
C ALA A 205 7.94 9.28 -6.35
N THR A 206 6.66 9.71 -6.44
CA THR A 206 6.17 10.66 -7.47
C THR A 206 5.32 11.80 -6.90
N THR A 207 5.06 11.87 -5.59
CA THR A 207 4.14 12.88 -5.02
C THR A 207 4.76 13.61 -3.81
N GLY A 208 5.04 14.92 -3.97
CA GLY A 208 5.35 15.87 -2.88
C GLY A 208 6.83 15.99 -2.44
N ASP A 209 7.04 16.64 -1.29
CA ASP A 209 8.34 16.99 -0.66
C ASP A 209 9.06 15.82 0.04
N GLN A 210 8.45 14.63 0.05
CA GLN A 210 8.97 13.42 0.69
C GLN A 210 9.36 12.39 -0.38
N ILE A 211 10.66 12.28 -0.63
CA ILE A 211 11.20 11.52 -1.76
C ILE A 211 11.73 10.16 -1.29
N LEU A 212 11.22 9.08 -1.90
CA LEU A 212 11.78 7.73 -1.79
C LEU A 212 12.77 7.48 -2.94
N LEU A 213 14.00 7.13 -2.60
CA LEU A 213 15.13 6.90 -3.50
C LEU A 213 15.44 5.39 -3.58
N PRO A 214 15.05 4.72 -4.68
CA PRO A 214 15.34 3.30 -4.86
C PRO A 214 16.81 3.07 -5.24
N VAL A 215 17.46 2.10 -4.58
CA VAL A 215 18.81 1.62 -4.88
C VAL A 215 18.74 0.11 -5.16
N TRP A 216 19.13 -0.31 -6.35
CA TRP A 216 19.21 -1.72 -6.73
C TRP A 216 20.52 -2.33 -6.25
N HIS A 217 20.42 -3.41 -5.48
CA HIS A 217 21.58 -4.12 -4.96
C HIS A 217 21.54 -5.59 -5.38
N ASN A 218 22.62 -6.05 -6.04
CA ASN A 218 22.79 -7.44 -6.48
C ASN A 218 21.54 -8.05 -7.17
N ILE A 219 20.84 -7.26 -7.97
CA ILE A 219 19.62 -7.66 -8.68
C ILE A 219 19.60 -7.12 -10.11
N THR A 220 19.07 -7.92 -11.03
CA THR A 220 18.93 -7.54 -12.43
C THR A 220 17.59 -6.85 -12.71
N LYS A 221 17.55 -6.01 -13.75
CA LYS A 221 16.29 -5.39 -14.21
C LYS A 221 15.19 -6.43 -14.48
N LYS A 222 15.55 -7.57 -15.07
CA LYS A 222 14.60 -8.66 -15.36
C LYS A 222 13.98 -9.23 -14.08
N GLU A 223 14.79 -9.43 -13.04
CA GLU A 223 14.28 -9.87 -11.73
C GLU A 223 13.34 -8.81 -11.14
N VAL A 224 13.71 -7.53 -11.14
CA VAL A 224 12.84 -6.45 -10.66
C VAL A 224 11.50 -6.43 -11.43
N VAL A 225 11.53 -6.52 -12.77
CA VAL A 225 10.31 -6.58 -13.61
C VAL A 225 9.42 -7.76 -13.23
N ASN A 226 9.99 -8.92 -12.92
CA ASN A 226 9.21 -10.10 -12.54
C ASN A 226 8.46 -9.91 -11.21
N TYR A 227 9.02 -9.10 -10.29
CA TYR A 227 8.35 -8.76 -9.03
C TYR A 227 7.36 -7.60 -9.21
N SER A 228 7.79 -6.50 -9.82
CA SER A 228 6.95 -5.35 -10.13
C SER A 228 7.49 -4.61 -11.35
N PRO A 229 6.78 -4.67 -12.51
CA PRO A 229 7.12 -3.90 -13.69
C PRO A 229 7.13 -2.39 -13.42
N SER A 230 6.21 -1.90 -12.59
CA SER A 230 6.10 -0.48 -12.25
C SER A 230 7.33 0.05 -11.51
N LEU A 231 7.96 -0.79 -10.70
CA LEU A 231 9.19 -0.49 -9.97
C LEU A 231 10.41 -0.46 -10.90
N ALA A 232 10.43 -1.32 -11.91
CA ALA A 232 11.53 -1.41 -12.87
C ALA A 232 11.65 -0.21 -13.83
N ASP A 233 10.56 0.53 -14.00
CA ASP A 233 10.50 1.72 -14.84
C ASP A 233 10.91 3.01 -14.09
N LYS A 234 11.16 2.93 -12.77
CA LYS A 234 11.70 4.05 -12.00
C LYS A 234 13.21 4.15 -12.13
N LEU A 235 13.69 5.40 -12.21
CA LEU A 235 15.11 5.71 -12.13
C LEU A 235 15.63 5.27 -10.75
N ALA A 236 16.51 4.28 -10.74
CA ALA A 236 17.20 3.78 -9.56
C ALA A 236 18.71 3.78 -9.82
N ARG A 237 19.51 3.98 -8.78
CA ARG A 237 20.95 3.70 -8.84
C ARG A 237 21.20 2.24 -8.55
N SER A 238 22.25 1.67 -9.12
CA SER A 238 22.58 0.26 -8.96
C SER A 238 24.01 0.08 -8.49
N THR A 239 24.19 -0.77 -7.48
CA THR A 239 25.52 -1.18 -7.02
C THR A 239 26.27 -2.04 -8.05
N ALA A 240 25.59 -2.48 -9.12
CA ALA A 240 26.23 -3.18 -10.23
C ALA A 240 26.98 -2.22 -11.18
N THR A 241 26.64 -0.93 -11.17
CA THR A 241 27.22 0.07 -12.07
C THR A 241 27.89 1.24 -11.34
N HIS A 242 27.62 1.41 -10.05
CA HIS A 242 28.17 2.47 -9.21
C HIS A 242 28.64 1.89 -7.89
N THR A 243 29.69 2.49 -7.33
CA THR A 243 30.17 2.22 -5.98
C THR A 243 29.23 2.81 -4.93
N VAL A 244 29.33 2.34 -3.69
CA VAL A 244 28.56 2.88 -2.56
C VAL A 244 28.84 4.37 -2.34
N GLU A 245 30.09 4.80 -2.50
CA GLU A 245 30.51 6.20 -2.38
C GLU A 245 29.82 7.08 -3.43
N GLU A 246 29.80 6.66 -4.69
CA GLU A 246 29.13 7.39 -5.77
C GLU A 246 27.62 7.50 -5.52
N ILE A 247 26.99 6.41 -5.07
CA ILE A 247 25.57 6.40 -4.72
C ILE A 247 25.29 7.36 -3.54
N ALA A 248 26.12 7.34 -2.50
CA ALA A 248 25.98 8.22 -1.34
C ALA A 248 26.13 9.69 -1.71
N LYS A 249 27.09 10.01 -2.59
CA LYS A 249 27.32 11.36 -3.08
C LYS A 249 26.09 11.89 -3.83
N GLU A 250 25.54 11.10 -4.74
CA GLU A 250 24.35 11.50 -5.49
C GLU A 250 23.12 11.69 -4.59
N ILE A 251 22.91 10.80 -3.63
CA ILE A 251 21.83 10.95 -2.64
C ILE A 251 22.02 12.24 -1.85
N THR A 252 23.25 12.55 -1.42
CA THR A 252 23.56 13.79 -0.71
C THR A 252 23.26 15.04 -1.56
N GLU A 253 23.58 15.02 -2.85
CA GLU A 253 23.26 16.11 -3.78
C GLU A 253 21.75 16.32 -3.94
N VAL A 254 20.96 15.24 -3.95
CA VAL A 254 19.49 15.31 -3.98
C VAL A 254 18.94 15.89 -2.68
N ILE A 255 19.47 15.47 -1.53
CA ILE A 255 18.99 15.90 -0.21
C ILE A 255 19.29 17.38 0.07
N ARG A 256 20.40 17.89 -0.46
CA ARG A 256 20.86 19.27 -0.23
C ARG A 256 20.33 20.30 -1.23
N ARG A 257 19.61 19.89 -2.26
CA ARG A 257 18.98 20.79 -3.24
C ARG A 257 17.75 21.46 -2.66
#